data_AF-A0A0C3C9K5-F1
#
_entry.id   AF-A0A0C3C9K5-F1
#
_cell.length_a   1.000
_cell.length_b   1.000
_cell.length_c   1.000
_cell.angle_alpha   90.00
_cell.angle_beta   90.00
_cell.angle_gamma   90.00
#
_symmetry.space_group_name_H-M   'P 1'
#
loop_
_entity.id
_entity.type
_entity.pdbx_description
1 polymer ?
#
loop_
_entity_poly.entity_id
_entity_poly.type
_entity_poly.pdbx_seq_one_letter_code
_entity_poly.pdbx_strand_id
1 'polypeptide(L)'
;MCDVCKYPEKTKARFLKLSSQDEARVNVPRSMYSGNTYDSKGALPNRFPGQENKNVPTGATYGAQKRPGADFVEGSSKKPKVVSAPIFVTKPFGSTSGLSKPFKPPSFVNKAAGSNSSNSLPPPPPVVPKPPIARPSVGKVNRPVGVPITRVPKVRVEEEIPIHVEDEELSPDLELPDLYLPWEPGHSTKVSVDHRKEAFASLRRRLHTIFTLPLLNDDYWEKVSERELSEDEKNEILFKVASELEESAISMSSTLEGYDSRIDVIRGDIKALSNLKRWDKGDDDFEDSQEIVQSLRESSKISSKRRDKKQAR
;
A
#
# COMPACT_ATOMS: atom_id res chain seq x y z
N MET A 1 10.13 -27.34 2.50
CA MET A 1 8.67 -27.44 2.37
C MET A 1 8.17 -26.07 1.94
N CYS A 2 7.59 -25.92 0.76
CA CYS A 2 7.16 -24.62 0.25
C CYS A 2 5.83 -24.18 0.89
N ASP A 3 5.49 -22.90 0.78
CA ASP A 3 4.25 -22.34 1.36
C ASP A 3 2.98 -22.99 0.81
N VAL A 4 3.01 -23.46 -0.43
CA VAL A 4 1.90 -24.23 -1.04
C VAL A 4 1.66 -25.54 -0.29
N CYS A 5 2.72 -26.27 0.04
CA CYS A 5 2.62 -27.52 0.80
C CYS A 5 2.38 -27.27 2.30
N LYS A 6 2.82 -26.12 2.81
CA LYS A 6 2.62 -25.73 4.21
C LYS A 6 1.18 -25.28 4.49
N TYR A 7 0.52 -24.67 3.50
CA TYR A 7 -0.84 -24.12 3.63
C TYR A 7 -1.71 -24.43 2.40
N PRO A 8 -2.09 -25.70 2.17
CA PRO A 8 -2.86 -26.09 1.00
C PRO A 8 -4.24 -25.42 0.94
N GLU A 9 -4.92 -25.26 2.08
CA GLU A 9 -6.26 -24.65 2.12
C GLU A 9 -6.24 -23.14 1.85
N LYS A 10 -5.25 -22.40 2.39
CA LYS A 10 -5.07 -20.96 2.05
C LYS A 10 -4.75 -20.78 0.57
N THR A 11 -4.00 -21.71 0.00
CA THR A 11 -3.67 -21.67 -1.43
C THR A 11 -4.91 -21.92 -2.29
N LYS A 12 -5.76 -22.89 -1.93
CA LYS A 12 -7.04 -23.13 -2.61
C LYS A 12 -7.99 -21.93 -2.52
N ALA A 13 -8.12 -21.32 -1.34
CA ALA A 13 -8.96 -20.14 -1.14
C ALA A 13 -8.50 -18.97 -2.02
N ARG A 14 -7.18 -18.71 -2.07
CA ARG A 14 -6.61 -17.69 -2.96
C ARG A 14 -6.80 -18.02 -4.43
N PHE A 15 -6.69 -19.28 -4.82
CA PHE A 15 -6.93 -19.72 -6.20
C PHE A 15 -8.38 -19.47 -6.64
N LEU A 16 -9.36 -19.68 -5.75
CA LEU A 16 -10.77 -19.39 -6.02
C LEU A 16 -11.07 -17.88 -6.08
N LYS A 17 -10.26 -17.04 -5.43
CA LYS A 17 -10.35 -15.57 -5.49
C LYS A 17 -9.65 -14.96 -6.73
N LEU A 18 -8.92 -15.75 -7.54
CA LEU A 18 -8.31 -15.24 -8.77
C LEU A 18 -9.39 -15.01 -9.83
N SER A 19 -9.31 -13.88 -10.53
CA SER A 19 -10.18 -13.60 -11.68
C SER A 19 -10.00 -14.66 -12.77
N SER A 20 -11.06 -14.89 -13.55
CA SER A 20 -10.99 -15.83 -14.66
C SER A 20 -9.95 -15.36 -15.69
N GLN A 21 -9.37 -16.31 -16.44
CA GLN A 21 -8.37 -15.98 -17.45
C GLN A 21 -8.89 -14.97 -18.50
N ASP A 22 -10.18 -15.03 -18.82
CA ASP A 22 -10.81 -14.12 -19.77
C ASP A 22 -10.99 -12.71 -19.18
N GLU A 23 -11.38 -12.61 -17.91
CA GLU A 23 -11.49 -11.34 -17.20
C GLU A 23 -10.11 -10.67 -17.01
N ALA A 24 -9.07 -11.46 -16.75
CA ALA A 24 -7.70 -10.97 -16.74
C ALA A 24 -7.29 -10.41 -18.12
N ARG A 25 -7.61 -11.10 -19.23
CA ARG A 25 -7.28 -10.66 -20.60
C ARG A 25 -7.93 -9.33 -20.98
N VAL A 26 -9.16 -9.08 -20.54
CA VAL A 26 -9.87 -7.82 -20.80
C VAL A 26 -9.22 -6.66 -20.03
N ASN A 27 -8.71 -6.93 -18.83
CA ASN A 27 -8.11 -5.94 -17.96
C ASN A 27 -6.61 -5.71 -18.19
N VAL A 28 -5.92 -6.55 -18.98
CA VAL A 28 -4.57 -6.22 -19.42
C VAL A 28 -4.69 -5.07 -20.43
N PRO A 29 -4.16 -3.87 -20.14
CA PRO A 29 -4.16 -2.80 -21.13
C PRO A 29 -3.51 -3.35 -22.39
N ARG A 30 -4.14 -3.10 -23.55
CA ARG A 30 -3.64 -3.42 -24.90
C ARG A 30 -2.35 -2.62 -25.16
N SER A 31 -1.34 -2.85 -24.35
CA SER A 31 -0.02 -2.26 -24.41
C SER A 31 0.65 -2.92 -25.60
N MET A 32 0.55 -2.23 -26.72
CA MET A 32 1.48 -2.28 -27.85
C MET A 32 2.18 -3.63 -28.04
N TYR A 33 1.40 -4.68 -28.35
CA TYR A 33 1.86 -5.58 -29.40
C TYR A 33 1.81 -4.77 -30.70
N SER A 34 2.81 -3.90 -30.85
CA SER A 34 3.34 -3.54 -32.15
C SER A 34 3.65 -4.87 -32.82
N GLY A 35 2.75 -5.26 -33.70
CA GLY A 35 2.93 -6.42 -34.54
C GLY A 35 4.15 -6.19 -35.41
N ASN A 36 5.31 -6.64 -34.93
CA ASN A 36 6.29 -7.22 -35.83
C ASN A 36 5.70 -8.55 -36.29
N THR A 37 4.68 -8.48 -37.15
CA THR A 37 4.41 -9.56 -38.10
C THR A 37 5.61 -9.58 -39.03
N TYR A 38 6.56 -10.46 -38.74
CA TYR A 38 7.56 -10.90 -39.71
C TYR A 38 6.79 -11.63 -40.82
N ASP A 39 6.27 -10.85 -41.75
CA ASP A 39 5.66 -11.34 -42.98
C ASP A 39 6.79 -11.93 -43.83
N SER A 40 6.93 -13.24 -43.71
CA SER A 40 7.81 -14.03 -44.56
C SER A 40 7.08 -14.31 -45.86
N LYS A 41 7.61 -13.67 -46.91
CA LYS A 41 7.64 -14.12 -48.32
C LYS A 41 6.36 -13.89 -49.15
N GLY A 42 6.47 -12.87 -50.01
CA GLY A 42 5.62 -12.72 -51.18
C GLY A 42 6.16 -11.64 -52.12
N ALA A 43 7.21 -11.97 -52.87
CA ALA A 43 7.74 -11.12 -53.93
C ALA A 43 6.71 -10.98 -55.07
N LEU A 44 6.38 -9.75 -55.46
CA LEU A 44 6.16 -9.39 -56.87
C LEU A 44 6.53 -7.91 -57.11
N PRO A 45 7.10 -7.58 -58.29
CA PRO A 45 7.51 -6.24 -58.64
C PRO A 45 6.34 -5.53 -59.34
N ASN A 46 6.05 -4.28 -58.96
CA ASN A 46 5.41 -3.41 -59.94
C ASN A 46 5.97 -1.99 -59.89
N ARG A 47 6.60 -1.66 -61.02
CA ARG A 47 7.08 -0.35 -61.43
C ARG A 47 5.93 0.64 -61.44
N PHE A 48 6.15 1.82 -60.87
CA PHE A 48 5.80 3.07 -61.55
C PHE A 48 6.95 4.07 -61.41
N PRO A 49 7.36 4.74 -62.50
CA PRO A 49 8.48 5.65 -62.51
C PRO A 49 8.02 7.08 -62.22
N GLY A 50 8.92 7.86 -61.62
CA GLY A 50 8.94 9.31 -61.81
C GLY A 50 8.37 10.11 -60.65
N GLN A 51 9.24 10.44 -59.70
CA GLN A 51 9.57 11.86 -59.52
C GLN A 51 10.90 12.00 -58.81
N GLU A 52 11.88 12.47 -59.56
CA GLU A 52 13.10 13.05 -59.03
C GLU A 52 12.72 14.22 -58.12
N ASN A 53 13.20 14.22 -56.89
CA ASN A 53 13.64 15.47 -56.29
C ASN A 53 14.93 15.27 -55.52
N LYS A 54 15.83 16.19 -55.84
CA LYS A 54 17.26 16.19 -55.60
C LYS A 54 17.58 16.40 -54.12
N ASN A 55 18.63 15.70 -53.69
CA ASN A 55 19.72 16.17 -52.82
C ASN A 55 19.38 16.99 -51.57
N VAL A 56 19.81 16.50 -50.40
CA VAL A 56 20.69 17.18 -49.39
C VAL A 56 20.74 16.31 -48.11
N PRO A 57 21.85 16.31 -47.33
CA PRO A 57 22.47 15.07 -46.88
C PRO A 57 22.18 14.67 -45.42
N THR A 58 22.34 13.36 -45.24
CA THR A 58 22.88 12.60 -44.11
C THR A 58 23.44 13.39 -42.92
N GLY A 59 22.90 13.08 -41.74
CA GLY A 59 23.68 12.99 -40.50
C GLY A 59 23.40 14.06 -39.44
N ALA A 60 22.46 13.77 -38.53
CA ALA A 60 22.54 14.27 -37.16
C ALA A 60 21.71 13.38 -36.21
N THR A 61 22.43 12.66 -35.37
CA THR A 61 22.01 11.96 -34.17
C THR A 61 21.17 12.86 -33.26
N TYR A 62 20.02 12.38 -32.82
CA TYR A 62 19.17 13.05 -31.82
C TYR A 62 19.84 12.99 -30.44
N GLY A 63 20.75 13.93 -30.19
CA GLY A 63 21.25 14.28 -28.87
C GLY A 63 20.25 15.19 -28.14
N ALA A 64 20.14 14.95 -26.83
CA ALA A 64 19.26 15.67 -25.90
C ALA A 64 19.24 17.20 -26.10
N GLN A 65 18.07 17.74 -26.43
CA GLN A 65 17.81 19.18 -26.42
C GLN A 65 17.90 19.72 -24.99
N LYS A 66 18.95 20.50 -24.73
CA LYS A 66 18.97 21.43 -23.60
C LYS A 66 18.00 22.57 -23.90
N ARG A 67 17.10 22.86 -22.97
CA ARG A 67 16.18 24.00 -23.02
C ARG A 67 17.00 25.31 -23.01
N PRO A 68 16.66 26.32 -23.84
CA PRO A 68 17.24 27.65 -23.74
C PRO A 68 16.75 28.30 -22.45
N GLY A 69 17.71 28.80 -21.66
CA GLY A 69 17.46 29.47 -20.39
C GLY A 69 16.79 30.82 -20.62
N ALA A 70 15.73 31.08 -19.84
CA ALA A 70 15.16 32.39 -19.66
C ALA A 70 15.78 33.02 -18.40
N ASP A 71 16.43 34.16 -18.62
CA ASP A 71 16.71 35.29 -17.74
C ASP A 71 16.30 35.12 -16.26
N PHE A 72 17.29 34.86 -15.40
CA PHE A 72 17.13 34.97 -13.96
C PHE A 72 17.84 36.22 -13.44
N VAL A 73 17.05 37.05 -12.78
CA VAL A 73 17.39 38.36 -12.22
C VAL A 73 18.48 38.26 -11.15
N GLU A 74 19.37 39.23 -11.21
CA GLU A 74 20.56 39.45 -10.40
C GLU A 74 20.20 39.85 -8.96
N GLY A 75 20.62 39.03 -7.99
CA GLY A 75 20.36 39.23 -6.57
C GLY A 75 21.24 38.32 -5.70
N SER A 76 22.56 38.38 -5.92
CA SER A 76 23.58 37.54 -5.28
C SER A 76 23.82 37.94 -3.82
N SER A 77 23.20 37.24 -2.87
CA SER A 77 23.76 37.06 -1.53
C SER A 77 24.66 35.81 -1.53
N LYS A 78 25.91 35.99 -1.11
CA LYS A 78 27.01 35.02 -1.18
C LYS A 78 26.67 33.76 -0.37
N LYS A 79 26.18 32.70 -1.04
CA LYS A 79 26.10 31.36 -0.43
C LYS A 79 27.52 30.80 -0.25
N PRO A 80 27.83 30.21 0.92
CA PRO A 80 29.13 29.60 1.17
C PRO A 80 29.39 28.47 0.17
N LYS A 81 30.61 28.46 -0.36
CA LYS A 81 31.11 27.54 -1.36
C LYS A 81 31.07 26.12 -0.76
N VAL A 82 30.01 25.37 -1.11
CA VAL A 82 29.89 23.95 -0.76
C VAL A 82 31.08 23.23 -1.37
N VAL A 83 31.96 22.71 -0.53
CA VAL A 83 33.07 21.86 -0.94
C VAL A 83 32.46 20.60 -1.54
N SER A 84 32.52 20.50 -2.86
CA SER A 84 32.03 19.36 -3.63
C SER A 84 32.58 18.07 -3.03
N ALA A 85 31.68 17.11 -2.77
CA ALA A 85 32.07 15.78 -2.33
C ALA A 85 33.14 15.20 -3.28
N PRO A 86 34.16 14.49 -2.75
CA PRO A 86 35.22 13.94 -3.57
C PRO A 86 34.63 13.03 -4.64
N ILE A 87 35.06 13.27 -5.88
CA ILE A 87 34.73 12.45 -7.05
C ILE A 87 35.02 10.99 -6.69
N PHE A 88 33.97 10.17 -6.61
CA PHE A 88 34.13 8.73 -6.52
C PHE A 88 34.92 8.29 -7.76
N VAL A 89 36.18 7.91 -7.52
CA VAL A 89 37.05 7.29 -8.51
C VAL A 89 36.44 5.94 -8.84
N THR A 90 35.48 5.92 -9.77
CA THR A 90 35.07 4.70 -10.43
C THR A 90 36.26 4.24 -11.24
N LYS A 91 36.97 3.23 -10.72
CA LYS A 91 38.00 2.53 -11.49
C LYS A 91 37.40 2.22 -12.87
N PRO A 92 38.11 2.49 -13.99
CA PRO A 92 37.64 2.08 -15.29
C PRO A 92 37.39 0.57 -15.23
N PHE A 93 36.15 0.15 -15.45
CA PHE A 93 35.78 -1.26 -15.52
C PHE A 93 36.48 -1.83 -16.76
N GLY A 94 37.72 -2.27 -16.58
CA GLY A 94 38.43 -3.15 -17.49
C GLY A 94 37.66 -4.46 -17.52
N SER A 95 36.67 -4.52 -18.41
CA SER A 95 36.28 -5.70 -19.17
C SER A 95 36.59 -7.04 -18.49
N THR A 96 35.62 -7.55 -17.72
CA THR A 96 35.43 -8.99 -17.59
C THR A 96 34.90 -9.52 -18.93
N SER A 97 35.79 -9.63 -19.92
CA SER A 97 35.55 -10.30 -21.21
C SER A 97 35.34 -11.83 -21.07
N GLY A 98 35.17 -12.34 -19.85
CA GLY A 98 34.97 -13.75 -19.54
C GLY A 98 33.56 -14.15 -19.09
N LEU A 99 32.58 -13.25 -19.09
CA LEU A 99 31.19 -13.61 -18.74
C LEU A 99 30.35 -13.93 -19.99
N SER A 100 30.84 -14.83 -20.85
CA SER A 100 30.11 -15.37 -22.00
C SER A 100 29.09 -16.45 -21.62
N LYS A 101 28.68 -16.51 -20.34
CA LYS A 101 27.58 -17.38 -19.92
C LYS A 101 26.29 -16.61 -20.19
N PRO A 102 25.49 -16.99 -21.20
CA PRO A 102 24.16 -16.42 -21.34
C PRO A 102 23.41 -16.68 -20.04
N PHE A 103 22.86 -15.61 -19.45
CA PHE A 103 21.94 -15.71 -18.35
C PHE A 103 20.81 -16.65 -18.78
N LYS A 104 20.91 -17.93 -18.40
CA LYS A 104 19.83 -18.88 -18.59
C LYS A 104 18.76 -18.50 -17.56
N PRO A 105 17.60 -17.99 -17.99
CA PRO A 105 16.50 -17.74 -17.06
C PRO A 105 16.13 -19.07 -16.37
N PRO A 106 15.70 -19.04 -15.10
CA PRO A 106 15.51 -20.23 -14.25
C PRO A 106 14.34 -21.14 -14.67
N SER A 107 13.91 -21.13 -15.93
CA SER A 107 12.71 -21.80 -16.43
C SER A 107 12.95 -23.07 -17.27
N PHE A 108 14.19 -23.53 -17.45
CA PHE A 108 14.47 -24.72 -18.29
C PHE A 108 15.47 -25.72 -17.69
N VAL A 109 15.32 -26.06 -16.40
CA VAL A 109 15.92 -27.30 -15.88
C VAL A 109 14.87 -28.40 -15.95
N ASN A 110 14.59 -28.87 -17.18
CA ASN A 110 13.97 -30.17 -17.36
C ASN A 110 14.99 -31.22 -16.93
N LYS A 111 14.77 -31.82 -15.75
CA LYS A 111 15.51 -33.00 -15.30
C LYS A 111 15.24 -34.12 -16.30
N ALA A 112 16.20 -34.35 -17.19
CA ALA A 112 16.24 -35.54 -18.01
C ALA A 112 16.30 -36.77 -17.11
N ALA A 113 15.41 -37.70 -17.40
CA ALA A 113 15.33 -39.02 -16.81
C ALA A 113 16.65 -39.78 -17.00
N GLY A 114 17.09 -40.45 -15.94
CA GLY A 114 18.34 -41.22 -15.93
C GLY A 114 18.40 -42.23 -14.79
N SER A 115 17.72 -43.36 -15.02
CA SER A 115 18.02 -44.71 -14.56
C SER A 115 17.96 -45.10 -13.07
N ASN A 116 17.22 -46.20 -12.86
CA ASN A 116 17.44 -47.27 -11.91
C ASN A 116 17.04 -47.03 -10.44
N SER A 117 15.79 -47.37 -10.12
CA SER A 117 15.53 -48.22 -8.95
C SER A 117 14.22 -48.99 -9.10
N SER A 118 14.34 -50.25 -8.74
CA SER A 118 13.37 -51.33 -8.74
C SER A 118 12.02 -50.99 -8.12
N ASN A 119 10.98 -51.57 -8.72
CA ASN A 119 9.66 -51.85 -8.15
C ASN A 119 9.69 -52.04 -6.62
N SER A 120 9.05 -51.13 -5.89
CA SER A 120 8.37 -51.50 -4.64
C SER A 120 7.02 -50.79 -4.58
N LEU A 121 5.97 -51.60 -4.42
CA LEU A 121 4.61 -51.15 -4.18
C LEU A 121 4.56 -50.38 -2.85
N PRO A 122 3.79 -49.28 -2.74
CA PRO A 122 3.55 -48.65 -1.47
C PRO A 122 2.70 -49.57 -0.57
N PRO A 123 3.06 -49.75 0.72
CA PRO A 123 2.22 -50.46 1.66
C PRO A 123 0.91 -49.69 1.93
N PRO A 124 -0.21 -50.38 2.18
CA PRO A 124 -1.48 -49.73 2.51
C PRO A 124 -1.37 -48.96 3.83
N PRO A 125 -2.11 -47.84 3.99
CA PRO A 125 -2.08 -47.04 5.20
C PRO A 125 -2.65 -47.82 6.40
N PRO A 126 -2.10 -47.61 7.62
CA PRO A 126 -2.64 -48.23 8.83
C PRO A 126 -4.05 -47.72 9.12
N VAL A 127 -4.98 -48.66 9.29
CA VAL A 127 -6.35 -48.42 9.75
C VAL A 127 -6.29 -47.83 11.16
N VAL A 128 -6.61 -46.54 11.28
CA VAL A 128 -6.74 -45.86 12.57
C VAL A 128 -8.10 -46.24 13.19
N PRO A 129 -8.14 -46.85 14.39
CA PRO A 129 -9.40 -47.14 15.07
C PRO A 129 -10.09 -45.85 15.52
N LYS A 130 -11.34 -45.72 15.09
CA LYS A 130 -12.30 -44.66 15.42
C LYS A 130 -12.56 -44.65 16.94
N PRO A 131 -12.34 -43.53 17.67
CA PRO A 131 -12.69 -43.45 19.08
C PRO A 131 -14.21 -43.43 19.29
N PRO A 132 -14.72 -44.05 20.36
CA PRO A 132 -16.14 -44.10 20.66
C PRO A 132 -16.69 -42.72 21.04
N ILE A 133 -17.83 -42.39 20.44
CA ILE A 133 -18.64 -41.22 20.74
C ILE A 133 -19.16 -41.34 22.17
N ALA A 134 -18.59 -40.57 23.10
CA ALA A 134 -19.13 -40.40 24.43
C ALA A 134 -20.34 -39.46 24.38
N ARG A 135 -21.50 -39.97 24.79
CA ARG A 135 -22.73 -39.21 25.00
C ARG A 135 -22.56 -38.29 26.22
N PRO A 136 -22.98 -37.01 26.17
CA PRO A 136 -23.11 -36.21 27.38
C PRO A 136 -24.32 -36.71 28.20
N SER A 137 -24.05 -37.08 29.44
CA SER A 137 -25.03 -37.43 30.45
C SER A 137 -25.75 -36.17 30.95
N VAL A 138 -27.08 -36.26 30.98
CA VAL A 138 -27.97 -35.28 31.60
C VAL A 138 -27.83 -35.38 33.12
N GLY A 139 -27.02 -34.50 33.71
CA GLY A 139 -26.93 -34.32 35.15
C GLY A 139 -27.93 -33.28 35.64
N LYS A 140 -29.06 -33.74 36.18
CA LYS A 140 -29.91 -32.95 37.08
C LYS A 140 -29.10 -32.62 38.34
N VAL A 141 -28.98 -31.34 38.69
CA VAL A 141 -28.62 -30.92 40.05
C VAL A 141 -29.64 -29.88 40.52
N ASN A 142 -30.34 -30.27 41.59
CA ASN A 142 -31.25 -29.44 42.36
C ASN A 142 -30.48 -28.45 43.25
N ARG A 143 -31.02 -27.22 43.32
CA ARG A 143 -31.08 -26.18 44.38
C ARG A 143 -30.30 -26.40 45.71
N PRO A 144 -29.80 -25.31 46.35
CA PRO A 144 -30.67 -24.45 47.20
C PRO A 144 -30.37 -22.93 47.06
N VAL A 145 -31.39 -22.06 47.03
CA VAL A 145 -31.91 -21.24 48.15
C VAL A 145 -30.85 -20.37 48.85
N GLY A 146 -30.93 -19.05 48.58
CA GLY A 146 -30.99 -18.02 49.63
C GLY A 146 -29.70 -17.30 50.01
N VAL A 147 -29.33 -16.23 49.27
CA VAL A 147 -28.65 -15.05 49.84
C VAL A 147 -29.15 -13.79 49.12
N PRO A 148 -29.63 -12.75 49.83
CA PRO A 148 -30.02 -11.49 49.22
C PRO A 148 -28.76 -10.64 49.03
N ILE A 149 -28.24 -10.58 47.80
CA ILE A 149 -27.27 -9.54 47.42
C ILE A 149 -28.03 -8.51 46.58
N THR A 150 -28.55 -7.49 47.26
CA THR A 150 -28.90 -6.20 46.66
C THR A 150 -27.62 -5.50 46.21
N ARG A 151 -27.02 -5.99 45.13
CA ARG A 151 -26.15 -5.18 44.28
C ARG A 151 -26.91 -4.92 43.01
N VAL A 152 -27.43 -3.70 42.92
CA VAL A 152 -28.03 -3.15 41.71
C VAL A 152 -27.10 -3.46 40.55
N PRO A 153 -27.49 -4.31 39.59
CA PRO A 153 -26.71 -4.50 38.39
C PRO A 153 -26.67 -3.13 37.71
N LYS A 154 -25.49 -2.53 37.62
CA LYS A 154 -25.26 -1.43 36.70
C LYS A 154 -25.37 -2.04 35.31
N VAL A 155 -26.61 -2.22 34.85
CA VAL A 155 -26.93 -2.55 33.47
C VAL A 155 -26.49 -1.32 32.70
N ARG A 156 -25.22 -1.31 32.29
CA ARG A 156 -24.72 -0.44 31.25
C ARG A 156 -25.41 -0.96 30.00
N VAL A 157 -26.63 -0.49 29.77
CA VAL A 157 -27.29 -0.61 28.47
C VAL A 157 -26.37 0.18 27.54
N GLU A 158 -25.43 -0.51 26.92
CA GLU A 158 -24.75 -0.03 25.73
C GLU A 158 -25.81 0.01 24.63
N GLU A 159 -26.71 0.98 24.72
CA GLU A 159 -27.57 1.34 23.61
C GLU A 159 -26.61 1.94 22.58
N GLU A 160 -26.22 1.10 21.64
CA GLU A 160 -25.44 1.48 20.46
C GLU A 160 -26.30 2.47 19.69
N ILE A 161 -26.27 3.75 20.08
CA ILE A 161 -26.75 4.83 19.24
C ILE A 161 -25.85 4.75 18.01
N PRO A 162 -26.36 4.33 16.84
CA PRO A 162 -25.57 4.38 15.63
C PRO A 162 -25.27 5.85 15.46
N ILE A 163 -24.01 6.25 15.71
CA ILE A 163 -23.56 7.61 15.42
C ILE A 163 -23.55 7.66 13.91
N HIS A 164 -24.71 7.98 13.34
CA HIS A 164 -24.86 8.25 11.93
C HIS A 164 -24.14 9.56 11.71
N VAL A 165 -22.84 9.47 11.48
CA VAL A 165 -22.07 10.54 10.86
C VAL A 165 -22.56 10.55 9.43
N GLU A 166 -23.73 11.16 9.24
CA GLU A 166 -24.22 11.55 7.93
C GLU A 166 -23.06 12.30 7.27
N ASP A 167 -22.81 12.02 6.00
CA ASP A 167 -21.84 12.77 5.21
C ASP A 167 -22.35 14.19 4.93
N GLU A 168 -23.04 14.81 5.90
CA GLU A 168 -23.11 16.26 6.01
C GLU A 168 -21.68 16.73 5.87
N GLU A 169 -21.41 17.40 4.75
CA GLU A 169 -20.16 18.04 4.41
C GLU A 169 -19.67 18.78 5.65
N LEU A 170 -18.75 18.11 6.35
CA LEU A 170 -18.34 18.44 7.71
C LEU A 170 -18.10 19.93 7.79
N SER A 171 -18.77 20.57 8.76
CA SER A 171 -18.75 22.01 9.00
C SER A 171 -17.37 22.58 8.68
N PRO A 172 -17.26 23.50 7.72
CA PRO A 172 -15.98 23.95 7.14
C PRO A 172 -15.01 24.61 8.12
N ASP A 173 -15.37 24.69 9.41
CA ASP A 173 -14.80 25.60 10.40
C ASP A 173 -13.89 24.94 11.44
N LEU A 174 -13.51 23.66 11.25
CA LEU A 174 -12.53 23.05 12.13
C LEU A 174 -11.13 23.57 11.75
N GLU A 175 -10.75 24.70 12.36
CA GLU A 175 -9.43 25.33 12.21
C GLU A 175 -8.33 24.39 12.71
N LEU A 176 -7.76 23.62 11.78
CA LEU A 176 -6.61 22.78 12.07
C LEU A 176 -5.34 23.63 12.10
N PRO A 177 -4.39 23.35 13.00
CA PRO A 177 -3.10 24.04 13.02
C PRO A 177 -2.43 23.96 11.66
N ASP A 178 -2.05 25.12 11.11
CA ASP A 178 -1.30 25.21 9.87
C ASP A 178 0.08 24.57 10.06
N LEU A 179 0.22 23.36 9.51
CA LEU A 179 1.48 22.64 9.51
C LEU A 179 2.06 22.73 8.10
N TYR A 180 3.15 23.48 7.99
CA TYR A 180 3.87 23.64 6.74
C TYR A 180 4.42 22.28 6.31
N LEU A 181 3.78 21.70 5.29
CA LEU A 181 4.22 20.47 4.67
C LEU A 181 5.17 20.86 3.52
N PRO A 182 6.48 20.57 3.62
CA PRO A 182 7.42 20.84 2.55
C PRO A 182 7.19 19.83 1.43
N TRP A 183 6.23 20.11 0.55
CA TRP A 183 6.02 19.32 -0.65
C TRP A 183 7.23 19.47 -1.57
N GLU A 184 8.05 18.43 -1.65
CA GLU A 184 9.19 18.47 -2.56
C GLU A 184 8.69 18.49 -4.02
N PRO A 185 9.03 19.55 -4.80
CA PRO A 185 8.48 19.76 -6.16
C PRO A 185 8.74 18.63 -7.16
N GLY A 186 9.61 17.66 -6.82
CA GLY A 186 10.00 16.55 -7.69
C GLY A 186 9.13 15.30 -7.60
N HIS A 187 8.20 15.19 -6.65
CA HIS A 187 7.57 13.90 -6.34
C HIS A 187 6.55 13.42 -7.37
N SER A 188 5.89 14.32 -8.09
CA SER A 188 4.97 13.93 -9.17
C SER A 188 4.55 15.15 -9.99
N THR A 189 4.68 15.09 -11.31
CA THR A 189 4.11 16.08 -12.22
C THR A 189 2.65 15.77 -12.57
N LYS A 190 2.06 14.70 -11.99
CA LYS A 190 0.74 14.19 -12.38
C LYS A 190 -0.42 14.91 -11.70
N VAL A 191 -0.18 15.40 -10.49
CA VAL A 191 -1.19 16.07 -9.64
C VAL A 191 -0.61 17.42 -9.24
N SER A 192 -1.41 18.49 -9.34
CA SER A 192 -0.95 19.82 -8.95
C SER A 192 -0.73 19.92 -7.44
N VAL A 193 0.18 20.78 -7.01
CA VAL A 193 0.49 20.98 -5.59
C VAL A 193 -0.76 21.41 -4.80
N ASP A 194 -1.60 22.25 -5.40
CA ASP A 194 -2.81 22.74 -4.73
C ASP A 194 -3.85 21.64 -4.55
N HIS A 195 -4.00 20.75 -5.53
CA HIS A 195 -4.88 19.59 -5.44
C HIS A 195 -4.40 18.60 -4.38
N ARG A 196 -3.08 18.38 -4.27
CA ARG A 196 -2.50 17.56 -3.19
C ARG A 196 -2.74 18.16 -1.82
N LYS A 197 -2.60 19.48 -1.67
CA LYS A 197 -2.88 20.18 -0.41
C LYS A 197 -4.34 20.02 0.00
N GLU A 198 -5.27 20.13 -0.95
CA GLU A 198 -6.70 19.96 -0.70
C GLU A 198 -7.01 18.52 -0.24
N ALA A 199 -6.52 17.52 -0.97
CA ALA A 199 -6.68 16.12 -0.62
C ALA A 199 -6.09 15.80 0.76
N PHE A 200 -4.86 16.25 1.03
CA PHE A 200 -4.22 16.13 2.34
C PHE A 200 -5.06 16.79 3.45
N ALA A 201 -5.54 18.02 3.24
CA ALA A 201 -6.37 18.73 4.20
C ALA A 201 -7.70 18.02 4.46
N SER A 202 -8.28 17.38 3.43
CA SER A 202 -9.49 16.55 3.56
C SER A 202 -9.23 15.30 4.41
N LEU A 203 -8.16 14.55 4.13
CA LEU A 203 -7.76 13.38 4.92
C LEU A 203 -7.48 13.75 6.39
N ARG A 204 -6.72 14.82 6.61
CA ARG A 204 -6.38 15.30 7.96
C ARG A 204 -7.62 15.74 8.72
N ARG A 205 -8.54 16.49 8.10
CA ARG A 205 -9.81 16.88 8.72
C ARG A 205 -10.62 15.66 9.14
N ARG A 206 -10.77 14.67 8.27
CA ARG A 206 -11.55 13.46 8.58
C ARG A 206 -10.93 12.65 9.73
N LEU A 207 -9.61 12.49 9.74
CA LEU A 207 -8.89 11.88 10.86
C LEU A 207 -9.13 12.67 12.14
N HIS A 208 -8.99 13.99 12.10
CA HIS A 208 -9.19 14.84 13.27
C HIS A 208 -10.61 14.74 13.80
N THR A 209 -11.63 14.80 12.94
CA THR A 209 -13.04 14.61 13.32
C THR A 209 -13.22 13.32 14.11
N ILE A 210 -12.71 12.18 13.63
CA ILE A 210 -12.91 10.89 14.31
C ILE A 210 -12.21 10.85 15.67
N PHE A 211 -10.97 11.36 15.75
CA PHE A 211 -10.14 11.26 16.95
C PHE A 211 -10.38 12.39 17.98
N THR A 212 -11.09 13.45 17.61
CA THR A 212 -11.44 14.56 18.53
C THR A 212 -12.89 14.57 18.95
N LEU A 213 -13.72 13.65 18.46
CA LEU A 213 -15.09 13.46 18.95
C LEU A 213 -15.07 13.29 20.49
N PRO A 214 -15.69 14.22 21.26
CA PRO A 214 -15.52 14.27 22.71
C PRO A 214 -15.90 12.99 23.46
N LEU A 215 -16.80 12.20 22.88
CA LEU A 215 -17.34 11.01 23.52
C LEU A 215 -16.39 9.80 23.47
N LEU A 216 -15.49 9.76 22.50
CA LEU A 216 -14.68 8.57 22.18
C LEU A 216 -13.18 8.86 22.10
N ASN A 217 -12.76 10.12 22.29
CA ASN A 217 -11.37 10.56 22.16
C ASN A 217 -10.42 9.66 22.95
N ASP A 218 -10.70 9.44 24.23
CA ASP A 218 -9.82 8.65 25.10
C ASP A 218 -9.73 7.18 24.68
N ASP A 219 -10.85 6.55 24.31
CA ASP A 219 -10.91 5.15 23.89
C ASP A 219 -10.10 4.90 22.59
N TYR A 220 -10.15 5.84 21.62
CA TYR A 220 -9.36 5.73 20.39
C TYR A 220 -7.86 5.83 20.67
N TRP A 221 -7.44 6.79 21.49
CA TRP A 221 -6.03 6.99 21.77
C TRP A 221 -5.44 5.90 22.66
N GLU A 222 -6.20 5.33 23.59
CA GLU A 222 -5.79 4.14 24.35
C GLU A 222 -5.48 2.95 23.42
N LYS A 223 -6.25 2.80 22.34
CA LYS A 223 -6.03 1.74 21.32
C LYS A 223 -4.87 2.00 20.37
N VAL A 224 -4.51 3.26 20.15
CA VAL A 224 -3.37 3.67 19.30
C VAL A 224 -2.06 3.70 20.08
N SER A 225 -2.12 4.01 21.37
CA SER A 225 -0.97 4.28 22.21
C SER A 225 -1.22 3.80 23.64
N GLU A 226 -0.29 3.00 24.16
CA GLU A 226 -0.31 2.54 25.57
C GLU A 226 -0.04 3.67 26.57
N ARG A 227 0.42 4.84 26.09
CA ARG A 227 0.73 6.01 26.91
C ARG A 227 -0.23 7.15 26.61
N GLU A 228 -0.42 8.00 27.61
CA GLU A 228 -1.06 9.30 27.44
C GLU A 228 -0.21 10.19 26.52
N LEU A 229 -0.84 10.68 25.45
CA LEU A 229 -0.25 11.56 24.46
C LEU A 229 -0.73 12.99 24.71
N SER A 230 0.17 13.97 24.61
CA SER A 230 -0.25 15.37 24.60
C SER A 230 -1.05 15.69 23.33
N GLU A 231 -1.86 16.74 23.36
CA GLU A 231 -2.63 17.18 22.20
C GLU A 231 -1.73 17.50 20.98
N ASP A 232 -0.57 18.11 21.22
CA ASP A 232 0.44 18.35 20.19
C ASP A 232 0.98 17.03 19.58
N GLU A 233 1.24 16.02 20.41
CA GLU A 233 1.70 14.70 19.94
C GLU A 233 0.59 14.00 19.13
N LYS A 234 -0.66 14.08 19.58
CA LYS A 234 -1.84 13.58 18.85
C LYS A 234 -1.93 14.25 17.47
N ASN A 235 -1.82 15.58 17.43
CA ASN A 235 -1.85 16.36 16.19
C ASN A 235 -0.69 16.01 15.24
N GLU A 236 0.53 15.83 15.75
CA GLU A 236 1.70 15.42 14.95
C GLU A 236 1.49 14.02 14.34
N ILE A 237 0.92 13.08 15.11
CA ILE A 237 0.61 11.73 14.63
C ILE A 237 -0.42 11.78 13.50
N LEU A 238 -1.55 12.49 13.70
CA LEU A 238 -2.59 12.60 12.68
C LEU A 238 -2.07 13.28 11.39
N PHE A 239 -1.24 14.32 11.54
CA PHE A 239 -0.59 14.98 10.42
C PHE A 239 0.32 14.01 9.64
N LYS A 240 1.17 13.26 10.35
CA LYS A 240 2.11 12.32 9.73
C LYS A 240 1.38 11.22 8.98
N VAL A 241 0.34 10.64 9.58
CA VAL A 241 -0.46 9.59 8.93
C VAL A 241 -1.22 10.14 7.72
N ALA A 242 -1.83 11.33 7.81
CA ALA A 242 -2.46 11.96 6.65
C ALA A 242 -1.47 12.18 5.49
N SER A 243 -0.22 12.55 5.79
CA SER A 243 0.85 12.73 4.80
C SER A 243 1.21 11.41 4.14
N GLU A 244 1.39 10.35 4.94
CA GLU A 244 1.73 9.00 4.45
C GLU A 244 0.62 8.42 3.55
N LEU A 245 -0.66 8.65 3.91
CA LEU A 245 -1.80 8.22 3.11
C LEU A 245 -1.87 8.96 1.76
N GLU A 246 -1.64 10.27 1.76
CA GLU A 246 -1.57 11.06 0.52
C GLU A 246 -0.42 10.60 -0.38
N GLU A 247 0.76 10.39 0.21
CA GLU A 247 1.95 9.92 -0.49
C GLU A 247 1.74 8.52 -1.09
N SER A 248 1.05 7.65 -0.35
CA SER A 248 0.63 6.33 -0.86
C SER A 248 -0.31 6.48 -2.05
N ALA A 249 -1.36 7.32 -1.94
CA ALA A 249 -2.33 7.56 -3.00
C ALA A 249 -1.66 8.07 -4.30
N ILE A 250 -0.73 9.03 -4.20
CA ILE A 250 -0.02 9.57 -5.36
C ILE A 250 0.96 8.57 -5.98
N SER A 251 1.63 7.77 -5.15
CA SER A 251 2.58 6.75 -5.63
C SER A 251 1.90 5.65 -6.46
N MET A 252 0.65 5.32 -6.10
CA MET A 252 -0.16 4.28 -6.75
C MET A 252 -1.01 4.81 -7.92
N SER A 253 -0.92 6.11 -8.23
CA SER A 253 -1.74 6.76 -9.25
C SER A 253 -0.91 7.19 -10.46
N SER A 254 -1.44 6.95 -11.65
CA SER A 254 -0.86 7.38 -12.92
C SER A 254 -1.54 8.62 -13.49
N THR A 255 -2.80 8.86 -13.10
CA THR A 255 -3.66 9.96 -13.56
C THR A 255 -4.24 10.73 -12.36
N LEU A 256 -4.75 11.94 -12.61
CA LEU A 256 -5.45 12.75 -11.60
C LEU A 256 -6.73 12.05 -11.11
N GLU A 257 -7.54 11.54 -12.04
CA GLU A 257 -8.78 10.79 -11.71
C GLU A 257 -8.50 9.55 -10.85
N GLY A 258 -7.43 8.81 -11.16
CA GLY A 258 -7.02 7.66 -10.35
C GLY A 258 -6.56 8.06 -8.94
N TYR A 259 -5.95 9.24 -8.81
CA TYR A 259 -5.60 9.80 -7.51
C TYR A 259 -6.85 10.17 -6.70
N ASP A 260 -7.80 10.90 -7.30
CA ASP A 260 -9.04 11.29 -6.65
C ASP A 260 -9.85 10.08 -6.16
N SER A 261 -10.00 9.09 -7.04
CA SER A 261 -10.67 7.83 -6.69
C SER A 261 -10.02 7.13 -5.49
N ARG A 262 -8.68 7.12 -5.40
CA ARG A 262 -7.98 6.54 -4.25
C ARG A 262 -8.15 7.37 -2.99
N ILE A 263 -8.11 8.70 -3.08
CA ILE A 263 -8.35 9.58 -1.93
C ILE A 263 -9.74 9.33 -1.37
N ASP A 264 -10.75 9.15 -2.22
CA ASP A 264 -12.12 8.84 -1.78
C ASP A 264 -12.25 7.48 -1.11
N VAL A 265 -11.56 6.45 -1.62
CA VAL A 265 -11.48 5.13 -0.95
C VAL A 265 -10.84 5.28 0.44
N ILE A 266 -9.70 5.96 0.54
CA ILE A 266 -9.02 6.21 1.82
C ILE A 266 -9.92 7.00 2.78
N ARG A 267 -10.71 7.96 2.30
CA ARG A 267 -11.71 8.68 3.12
C ARG A 267 -12.79 7.74 3.65
N GLY A 268 -13.23 6.78 2.84
CA GLY A 268 -14.13 5.70 3.24
C GLY A 268 -13.52 4.83 4.35
N ASP A 269 -12.25 4.44 4.20
CA ASP A 269 -11.53 3.65 5.20
C ASP A 269 -11.36 4.43 6.52
N ILE A 270 -10.99 5.71 6.45
CA ILE A 270 -10.96 6.58 7.62
C ILE A 270 -12.33 6.62 8.27
N LYS A 271 -13.43 6.78 7.51
CA LYS A 271 -14.80 6.75 8.07
C LYS A 271 -15.08 5.42 8.79
N ALA A 272 -14.63 4.30 8.24
CA ALA A 272 -14.81 2.97 8.85
C ALA A 272 -14.12 2.85 10.21
N LEU A 273 -13.06 3.63 10.48
CA LEU A 273 -12.37 3.69 11.77
C LEU A 273 -13.27 4.15 12.93
N SER A 274 -14.37 4.84 12.65
CA SER A 274 -15.37 5.20 13.67
C SER A 274 -15.90 3.99 14.44
N ASN A 275 -15.89 2.80 13.83
CA ASN A 275 -16.30 1.56 14.45
C ASN A 275 -15.15 0.88 15.21
N LEU A 276 -14.86 1.35 16.43
CA LEU A 276 -13.75 0.85 17.27
C LEU A 276 -13.79 -0.68 17.48
N LYS A 277 -14.99 -1.27 17.52
CA LYS A 277 -15.18 -2.73 17.70
C LYS A 277 -14.61 -3.57 16.54
N ARG A 278 -14.35 -2.98 15.36
CA ARG A 278 -13.78 -3.68 14.20
C ARG A 278 -12.25 -3.70 14.20
N TRP A 279 -11.60 -2.82 14.96
CA TRP A 279 -10.14 -2.69 14.94
C TRP A 279 -9.40 -3.95 15.39
N ASP A 280 -9.99 -4.72 16.30
CA ASP A 280 -9.39 -5.95 16.83
C ASP A 280 -9.94 -7.20 16.14
N LYS A 281 -10.93 -7.05 15.24
CA LYS A 281 -11.49 -8.16 14.48
C LYS A 281 -10.71 -8.28 13.17
N GLY A 282 -10.15 -9.46 12.91
CA GLY A 282 -9.56 -9.79 11.61
C GLY A 282 -10.66 -10.00 10.56
N ASP A 283 -11.40 -8.93 10.29
CA ASP A 283 -12.46 -8.88 9.29
C ASP A 283 -11.84 -8.56 7.91
N ASP A 284 -12.09 -9.40 6.92
CA ASP A 284 -11.52 -9.26 5.56
C ASP A 284 -11.94 -7.91 4.94
N ASP A 285 -13.13 -7.40 5.25
CA ASP A 285 -13.65 -6.13 4.73
C ASP A 285 -13.08 -4.89 5.46
N PHE A 286 -12.12 -5.08 6.37
CA PHE A 286 -11.49 -4.02 7.16
C PHE A 286 -9.97 -3.99 6.97
N GLU A 287 -9.42 -4.73 6.00
CA GLU A 287 -7.97 -4.85 5.77
C GLU A 287 -7.30 -3.48 5.52
N ASP A 288 -7.84 -2.67 4.59
CA ASP A 288 -7.28 -1.35 4.26
C ASP A 288 -7.34 -0.38 5.46
N SER A 289 -8.45 -0.42 6.20
CA SER A 289 -8.61 0.35 7.44
C SER A 289 -7.63 -0.08 8.53
N GLN A 290 -7.27 -1.38 8.60
CA GLN A 290 -6.24 -1.86 9.54
C GLN A 290 -4.86 -1.30 9.21
N GLU A 291 -4.53 -1.09 7.93
CA GLU A 291 -3.27 -0.44 7.55
C GLU A 291 -3.19 0.98 8.12
N ILE A 292 -4.30 1.73 8.10
CA ILE A 292 -4.36 3.08 8.70
C ILE A 292 -4.14 3.02 10.22
N VAL A 293 -4.78 2.07 10.91
CA VAL A 293 -4.59 1.85 12.35
C VAL A 293 -3.15 1.48 12.68
N GLN A 294 -2.52 0.66 11.84
CA GLN A 294 -1.12 0.29 12.00
C GLN A 294 -0.21 1.52 11.83
N SER A 295 -0.43 2.35 10.80
CA SER A 295 0.32 3.60 10.58
C SER A 295 0.19 4.58 11.75
N LEU A 296 -0.99 4.67 12.37
CA LEU A 296 -1.22 5.46 13.59
C LEU A 296 -0.39 4.92 14.78
N ARG A 297 -0.42 3.60 15.01
CA ARG A 297 0.35 2.94 16.08
C ARG A 297 1.86 3.06 15.87
N GLU A 298 2.32 2.97 14.63
CA GLU A 298 3.74 3.14 14.30
C GLU A 298 4.19 4.58 14.51
N SER A 299 3.38 5.55 14.08
CA SER A 299 3.64 6.97 14.30
C SER A 299 3.64 7.35 15.78
N SER A 300 2.78 6.75 16.61
CA SER A 300 2.79 6.97 18.07
C SER A 300 4.09 6.48 18.72
N LYS A 301 4.59 5.31 18.31
CA LYS A 301 5.88 4.75 18.77
C LYS A 301 7.10 5.55 18.33
N ILE A 302 7.01 6.23 17.18
CA ILE A 302 8.10 7.10 16.71
C ILE A 302 8.11 8.41 17.51
N SER A 303 6.93 8.99 17.75
CA SER A 303 6.78 10.21 18.56
C SER A 303 7.33 10.00 19.98
N SER A 304 7.09 8.83 20.59
CA SER A 304 7.60 8.54 21.93
C SER A 304 9.12 8.58 22.05
N LYS A 305 9.81 7.93 21.11
CA LYS A 305 11.27 7.91 21.06
C LYS A 305 11.88 9.31 20.91
N ARG A 306 11.20 10.24 20.21
CA ARG A 306 11.67 11.63 20.04
C ARG A 306 11.62 12.40 21.35
N ARG A 307 10.60 12.16 22.18
CA ARG A 307 10.44 12.83 23.48
C ARG A 307 11.49 12.39 24.48
N ASP A 308 11.75 11.10 24.60
CA ASP A 308 12.76 10.56 25.52
C ASP A 308 14.16 11.12 25.18
N LYS A 309 14.46 11.24 23.88
CA LYS A 309 15.71 11.85 23.41
C LYS A 309 15.82 13.34 23.72
N LYS A 310 14.71 14.08 23.74
CA LYS A 310 14.69 15.50 24.14
C LYS A 310 14.85 15.65 25.66
N GLN A 311 14.30 14.74 26.45
CA GLN A 311 14.44 14.77 27.92
C GLN A 311 15.83 14.33 28.40
N ALA A 312 16.51 13.46 27.64
CA ALA A 312 17.87 13.02 27.95
C ALA A 312 18.97 14.05 27.57
N ARG A 313 18.62 15.16 26.94
CA ARG A 313 19.54 16.23 26.51
C ARG A 313 19.39 17.44 27.41
#